data_AF-A0A2K8QMS7-F1
#
_entry.id   AF-A0A2K8QMS7-F1
#
_cell.length_a   1.000
_cell.length_b   1.000
_cell.length_c   1.000
_cell.angle_alpha   90.00
_cell.angle_beta   90.00
_cell.angle_gamma   90.00
#
_symmetry.space_group_name_H-M   'P 1'
#
loop_
_entity.id
_entity.type
_entity.pdbx_description
1 polymer ?
#
loop_
_entity_poly.entity_id
_entity_poly.type
_entity_poly.pdbx_seq_one_letter_code
_entity_poly.pdbx_strand_id
1 'polypeptide(L)'
;MTAKNRIFIISVLALSACAMTPRNEPADTAFQHVARAANECTTDLLAQVRHLDGKYRVMTRYYIKNQTIDTTGGKVIDTQVREIPAINADALDKGETGSAWRDCMMQRNALAPEIVMSQS
;
A
#
# COMPACT_ATOMS: atom_id res chain seq x y z
N MET A 1 29.56 64.25 -20.52
CA MET A 1 29.41 62.83 -20.10
C MET A 1 27.96 62.61 -19.71
N THR A 2 27.19 61.91 -20.54
CA THR A 2 25.74 61.79 -20.40
C THR A 2 25.41 60.39 -19.87
N ALA A 3 24.93 60.30 -18.63
CA ALA A 3 24.56 59.03 -18.02
C ALA A 3 23.23 58.54 -18.61
N LYS A 4 23.25 57.40 -19.29
CA LYS A 4 22.06 56.76 -19.88
C LYS A 4 21.50 55.77 -18.88
N ASN A 5 20.43 56.17 -18.21
CA ASN A 5 19.68 55.38 -17.22
C ASN A 5 19.03 54.16 -17.91
N ARG A 6 19.45 52.94 -17.58
CA ARG A 6 18.83 51.71 -18.08
C ARG A 6 17.87 51.16 -17.03
N ILE A 7 16.57 51.30 -17.29
CA ILE A 7 15.48 50.71 -16.50
C ILE A 7 15.46 49.20 -16.81
N PHE A 8 15.73 48.37 -15.81
CA PHE A 8 15.52 46.93 -15.87
C PHE A 8 14.10 46.62 -15.38
N ILE A 9 13.22 46.21 -16.29
CA ILE A 9 11.90 45.66 -15.95
C ILE A 9 12.08 44.17 -15.67
N ILE A 10 12.01 43.79 -14.40
CA ILE A 10 12.00 42.38 -13.97
C ILE A 10 10.53 41.92 -13.99
N SER A 11 10.10 41.34 -15.12
CA SER A 11 8.82 40.63 -15.19
C SER A 11 8.93 39.31 -14.42
N VAL A 12 8.27 39.25 -13.27
CA VAL A 12 8.11 38.02 -12.49
C VAL A 12 6.94 37.23 -13.08
N LEU A 13 7.24 36.16 -13.81
CA LEU A 13 6.26 35.15 -14.21
C LEU A 13 5.81 34.40 -12.94
N ALA A 14 4.64 34.74 -12.42
CA ALA A 14 3.99 33.96 -11.36
C ALA A 14 3.57 32.60 -11.95
N LEU A 15 4.38 31.58 -11.74
CA LEU A 15 3.99 30.19 -11.95
C LEU A 15 2.88 29.88 -10.95
N SER A 16 1.62 29.88 -11.40
CA SER A 16 0.50 29.36 -10.64
C SER A 16 0.71 27.85 -10.48
N ALA A 17 1.37 27.44 -9.39
CA ALA A 17 1.39 26.05 -8.98
C ALA A 17 -0.06 25.69 -8.61
N CYS A 18 -0.69 24.81 -9.39
CA CYS A 18 -1.90 24.13 -8.96
C CYS A 18 -1.54 23.32 -7.72
N ALA A 19 -1.72 23.89 -6.54
CA ALA A 19 -1.65 23.15 -5.29
C ALA A 19 -2.83 22.16 -5.30
N MET A 20 -2.58 20.92 -5.72
CA MET A 20 -3.48 19.82 -5.40
C MET A 20 -3.47 19.70 -3.88
N THR A 21 -4.54 20.14 -3.22
CA THR A 21 -4.73 19.87 -1.80
C THR A 21 -4.68 18.36 -1.61
N PRO A 22 -3.86 17.84 -0.68
CA PRO A 22 -3.89 16.42 -0.35
C PRO A 22 -5.32 16.06 0.00
N ARG A 23 -5.88 15.07 -0.70
CA ARG A 23 -7.18 14.52 -0.33
C ARG A 23 -6.97 13.90 1.06
N ASN A 24 -7.48 14.56 2.09
CA ASN A 24 -7.53 14.03 3.45
C ASN A 24 -8.52 12.86 3.46
N GLU A 25 -8.13 11.74 2.88
CA GLU A 25 -8.75 10.45 3.15
C GLU A 25 -8.53 10.17 4.65
N PRO A 26 -9.58 9.84 5.42
CA PRO A 26 -9.41 9.35 6.78
C PRO A 26 -8.38 8.23 6.79
N ALA A 27 -7.44 8.26 7.74
CA ALA A 27 -6.47 7.17 7.88
C ALA A 27 -7.23 5.85 7.99
N ASP A 28 -7.07 4.96 7.01
CA ASP A 28 -7.70 3.64 7.04
C ASP A 28 -6.96 2.77 8.05
N THR A 29 -7.33 2.91 9.32
CA THR A 29 -6.71 2.22 10.46
C THR A 29 -6.79 0.70 10.31
N ALA A 30 -7.84 0.19 9.65
CA ALA A 30 -7.99 -1.23 9.35
C ALA A 30 -6.92 -1.69 8.35
N PHE A 31 -6.72 -0.96 7.25
CA PHE A 31 -5.64 -1.27 6.31
C PHE A 31 -4.26 -1.15 6.97
N GLN A 32 -4.03 -0.12 7.80
CA GLN A 32 -2.74 0.04 8.49
C GLN A 32 -2.41 -1.14 9.41
N HIS A 33 -3.41 -1.67 10.13
CA HIS A 33 -3.26 -2.88 10.94
C HIS A 33 -2.89 -4.08 10.08
N VAL A 34 -3.62 -4.31 8.98
CA VAL A 34 -3.34 -5.40 8.03
C VAL A 34 -1.94 -5.27 7.43
N ALA A 35 -1.57 -4.09 6.95
CA ALA A 35 -0.28 -3.83 6.31
C ALA A 35 0.89 -4.02 7.28
N ARG A 36 0.73 -3.61 8.55
CA ARG A 36 1.73 -3.85 9.59
C ARG A 36 1.89 -5.34 9.86
N ALA A 37 0.78 -6.05 10.10
CA ALA A 37 0.83 -7.48 10.36
C ALA A 37 1.42 -8.26 9.17
N ALA A 38 1.08 -7.88 7.95
CA ALA A 38 1.61 -8.49 6.73
C ALA A 38 3.14 -8.31 6.60
N ASN A 39 3.65 -7.11 6.90
CA ASN A 39 5.08 -6.83 6.95
C ASN A 39 5.79 -7.68 8.01
N GLU A 40 5.26 -7.70 9.23
CA GLU A 40 5.83 -8.44 10.35
C GLU A 40 5.83 -9.95 10.06
N CYS A 41 4.68 -10.52 9.66
CA CYS A 41 4.57 -11.93 9.30
C CYS A 41 5.51 -12.33 8.15
N THR A 42 5.61 -11.50 7.12
CA THR A 42 6.52 -11.77 5.99
C THR A 42 7.97 -11.74 6.45
N THR A 43 8.35 -10.76 7.26
CA THR A 43 9.72 -10.59 7.76
C THR A 43 10.12 -11.72 8.71
N ASP A 44 9.25 -12.08 9.66
CA ASP A 44 9.48 -13.13 10.64
C ASP A 44 9.64 -14.50 9.96
N LEU A 45 8.78 -14.80 8.98
CA LEU A 45 8.87 -16.04 8.20
C LEU A 45 10.09 -16.03 7.29
N LEU A 46 10.39 -14.92 6.61
CA LEU A 46 11.59 -14.78 5.78
C LEU A 46 12.86 -15.00 6.61
N ALA A 47 12.95 -14.45 7.82
CA ALA A 47 14.09 -14.66 8.71
C ALA A 47 14.30 -16.14 9.07
N GLN A 48 13.21 -16.89 9.25
CA GLN A 48 13.26 -18.33 9.52
C GLN A 48 13.71 -19.14 8.31
N VAL A 49 13.34 -18.75 7.09
CA VAL A 49 13.62 -19.57 5.88
C VAL A 49 14.74 -19.04 4.99
N ARG A 50 15.34 -17.88 5.31
CA ARG A 50 16.40 -17.27 4.47
C ARG A 50 17.59 -18.18 4.18
N HIS A 51 17.85 -19.14 5.06
CA HIS A 51 18.94 -20.11 4.96
C HIS A 51 18.55 -21.38 4.17
N LEU A 52 17.28 -21.47 3.76
CA LEU A 52 16.71 -22.56 2.98
C LEU A 52 16.67 -22.12 1.52
N ASP A 53 17.79 -22.29 0.81
CA ASP A 53 17.99 -21.88 -0.58
C ASP A 53 16.78 -22.26 -1.46
N GLY A 54 16.05 -21.25 -1.93
CA GLY A 54 14.98 -21.39 -2.94
C GLY A 54 13.66 -22.02 -2.48
N LYS A 55 13.48 -22.35 -1.19
CA LYS A 55 12.25 -22.98 -0.67
C LYS A 55 11.15 -22.00 -0.24
N TYR A 56 11.26 -20.76 -0.69
CA TYR A 56 10.28 -19.72 -0.39
C TYR A 56 10.15 -18.73 -1.54
N ARG A 57 8.99 -18.07 -1.59
CA ARG A 57 8.67 -17.00 -2.54
C ARG A 57 8.01 -15.86 -1.77
N VAL A 58 8.67 -14.71 -1.72
CA VAL A 58 8.03 -13.45 -1.32
C VAL A 58 7.17 -12.95 -2.48
N MET A 59 5.97 -12.48 -2.21
CA MET A 59 5.03 -11.99 -3.22
C MET A 59 4.13 -10.89 -2.68
N THR A 60 3.41 -10.25 -3.59
CA THR A 60 2.39 -9.26 -3.25
C THR A 60 1.01 -9.91 -3.20
N ARG A 61 0.24 -9.60 -2.16
CA ARG A 61 -1.21 -9.82 -2.08
C ARG A 61 -1.92 -8.47 -2.10
N TYR A 62 -3.19 -8.46 -2.49
CA TYR A 62 -3.98 -7.23 -2.59
C TYR A 62 -5.04 -7.17 -1.49
N TYR A 63 -5.16 -6.02 -0.84
CA TYR A 63 -6.26 -5.63 0.02
C TYR A 63 -7.20 -4.74 -0.79
N ILE A 64 -8.43 -5.22 -1.03
CA ILE A 64 -9.42 -4.54 -1.86
C ILE A 64 -10.62 -4.13 -1.00
N LYS A 65 -10.86 -2.82 -0.91
CA LYS A 65 -11.97 -2.26 -0.14
C LYS A 65 -12.82 -1.36 -1.03
N ASN A 66 -14.10 -1.68 -1.11
CA ASN A 66 -15.09 -0.84 -1.78
C ASN A 66 -15.69 0.14 -0.77
N GLN A 67 -15.75 1.42 -1.14
CA GLN A 67 -16.46 2.44 -0.40
C GLN A 67 -17.51 3.10 -1.29
N THR A 68 -18.66 3.43 -0.72
CA THR A 68 -19.69 4.20 -1.43
C THR A 68 -19.55 5.66 -1.04
N ILE A 69 -19.38 6.53 -2.04
CA ILE A 69 -19.28 7.96 -1.86
C ILE A 69 -20.57 8.59 -2.34
N ASP A 70 -21.27 9.29 -1.44
CA ASP A 70 -22.42 10.12 -1.80
C ASP A 70 -21.92 11.40 -2.48
N THR A 71 -22.39 11.65 -3.70
CA THR A 71 -22.12 12.86 -4.46
C THR A 71 -23.42 13.61 -4.74
N THR A 72 -23.33 14.90 -5.08
CA THR A 72 -24.50 15.74 -5.39
C THR A 72 -25.38 15.19 -6.53
N GLY A 73 -24.87 14.26 -7.34
CA GLY A 73 -25.58 13.60 -8.45
C GLY A 73 -25.87 12.10 -8.26
N GLY A 74 -25.59 11.51 -7.10
CA GLY A 74 -25.83 10.09 -6.83
C GLY A 74 -24.70 9.40 -6.08
N LYS A 75 -24.75 8.06 -6.02
CA LYS A 75 -23.77 7.21 -5.32
C LYS A 75 -22.72 6.72 -6.30
N VAL A 76 -21.44 6.92 -5.97
CA VAL A 76 -20.30 6.36 -6.69
C VAL A 76 -19.67 5.27 -5.84
N ILE A 77 -19.34 4.13 -6.44
CA ILE A 77 -18.50 3.11 -5.81
C ILE A 77 -17.04 3.47 -6.12
N ASP A 78 -16.26 3.68 -5.08
CA ASP A 78 -14.82 3.88 -5.15
C ASP A 78 -14.13 2.62 -4.62
N THR A 79 -13.27 2.02 -5.44
CA THR A 79 -12.56 0.78 -5.11
C THR A 79 -11.11 1.12 -4.79
N GLN A 80 -10.71 0.91 -3.54
CA GLN A 80 -9.33 1.05 -3.12
C GLN A 80 -8.62 -0.30 -3.21
N VAL A 81 -7.56 -0.37 -4.03
CA VAL A 81 -6.67 -1.52 -4.13
C VAL A 81 -5.33 -1.15 -3.50
N ARG A 82 -4.90 -1.91 -2.50
CA ARG A 82 -3.63 -1.70 -1.80
C ARG A 82 -2.82 -2.98 -1.72
N GLU A 83 -1.51 -2.85 -1.81
CA GLU A 83 -0.59 -3.97 -1.80
C GLU A 83 -0.13 -4.28 -0.38
N ILE A 84 -0.01 -5.57 -0.06
CA ILE A 84 0.61 -6.06 1.16
C ILE A 84 1.60 -7.19 0.82
N PRO A 85 2.74 -7.29 1.52
CA PRO A 85 3.66 -8.38 1.28
C PRO A 85 3.14 -9.68 1.89
N ALA A 86 3.51 -10.79 1.24
CA ALA A 86 3.28 -12.14 1.73
C ALA A 86 4.46 -13.04 1.36
N ILE A 87 4.50 -14.22 1.96
CA ILE A 87 5.48 -15.25 1.67
C ILE A 87 4.80 -16.61 1.61
N ASN A 88 5.16 -17.40 0.61
CA ASN A 88 4.93 -18.83 0.59
C ASN A 88 6.27 -19.48 0.93
N ALA A 89 6.29 -20.42 1.85
CA ALA A 89 7.52 -21.04 2.32
C ALA A 89 7.23 -22.51 2.59
N ASP A 90 7.53 -23.37 1.61
CA ASP A 90 7.15 -24.79 1.61
C ASP A 90 7.63 -25.53 2.86
N ALA A 91 8.77 -25.09 3.43
CA ALA A 91 9.33 -25.66 4.66
C ALA A 91 8.51 -25.34 5.93
N LEU A 92 7.71 -24.28 5.91
CA LEU A 92 6.85 -23.85 7.02
C LEU A 92 5.36 -24.06 6.72
N ASP A 93 5.00 -24.18 5.44
CA ASP A 93 3.65 -24.42 4.98
C ASP A 93 3.21 -25.87 5.27
N LYS A 94 2.03 -26.03 5.87
CA LYS A 94 1.51 -27.31 6.39
C LYS A 94 0.76 -28.10 5.31
N GLY A 95 1.41 -28.28 4.15
CA GLY A 95 0.80 -28.91 2.98
C GLY A 95 -0.10 -27.99 2.13
N GLU A 96 -0.34 -26.77 2.59
CA GLU A 96 -1.05 -25.74 1.83
C GLU A 96 -0.15 -24.52 1.62
N THR A 97 0.13 -24.19 0.37
CA THR A 97 0.95 -23.04 -0.01
C THR A 97 0.48 -21.73 0.67
N GLY A 98 1.39 -21.06 1.38
CA GLY A 98 1.14 -19.83 2.12
C GLY A 98 0.39 -20.00 3.44
N SER A 99 0.17 -21.22 3.95
CA SER A 99 -0.52 -21.44 5.22
C SER A 99 0.22 -20.81 6.40
N ALA A 100 1.56 -20.82 6.41
CA ALA A 100 2.32 -20.22 7.51
C ALA A 100 2.07 -18.71 7.63
N TRP A 101 1.99 -18.02 6.48
CA TRP A 101 1.65 -16.60 6.46
C TRP A 101 0.19 -16.35 6.86
N ARG A 102 -0.75 -17.17 6.39
CA ARG A 102 -2.18 -17.07 6.82
C ARG A 102 -2.35 -17.28 8.32
N ASP A 103 -1.68 -18.28 8.88
CA ASP A 103 -1.70 -18.58 10.32
C ASP A 103 -1.16 -17.39 11.13
N CYS A 104 -0.03 -16.80 10.71
CA CYS A 104 0.53 -15.62 11.35
C CYS A 104 -0.42 -14.41 11.29
N MET A 105 -1.02 -14.15 10.13
CA MET A 105 -2.01 -13.07 9.96
C MET A 105 -3.25 -13.31 10.85
N MET A 106 -3.71 -14.54 10.97
CA MET A 106 -4.84 -14.92 11.83
C MET A 106 -4.51 -14.70 13.31
N GLN A 107 -3.32 -15.11 13.76
CA GLN A 107 -2.86 -14.89 15.14
C GLN A 107 -2.79 -13.41 15.51
N ARG A 108 -2.50 -12.54 14.53
CA ARG A 108 -2.46 -11.07 14.69
C ARG A 108 -3.84 -10.41 14.48
N ASN A 109 -4.89 -11.19 14.32
CA ASN A 109 -6.24 -10.72 13.99
C ASN A 109 -6.25 -9.76 12.79
N ALA A 110 -5.46 -10.10 11.76
CA ALA A 110 -5.21 -9.28 10.59
C ALA A 110 -5.54 -10.00 9.27
N LEU A 111 -5.95 -11.27 9.32
CA LEU A 111 -6.43 -12.00 8.15
C LEU A 111 -7.84 -11.52 7.78
N ALA A 112 -7.91 -10.39 7.09
CA ALA A 112 -9.14 -9.71 6.74
C ALA A 112 -9.76 -10.28 5.43
N PRO A 113 -11.10 -10.28 5.29
CA PRO A 113 -11.78 -10.78 4.09
C PRO A 113 -11.48 -9.95 2.82
N GLU A 114 -11.03 -8.70 2.97
CA GLU A 114 -10.60 -7.83 1.88
C GLU A 114 -9.28 -8.28 1.25
N ILE A 115 -8.54 -9.20 1.88
CA ILE A 115 -7.29 -9.71 1.31
C ILE A 115 -7.59 -10.81 0.29
N VAL A 116 -7.15 -10.60 -0.94
CA VAL A 116 -7.30 -11.56 -2.05
C VAL A 116 -6.28 -12.69 -1.90
N MET A 117 -6.78 -13.91 -1.67
CA MET A 117 -5.95 -15.10 -1.46
C MET A 117 -5.56 -15.83 -2.74
N SER A 118 -6.35 -15.74 -3.82
CA SER A 118 -6.05 -16.37 -5.10
C SER A 118 -5.36 -15.41 -6.06
N GLN A 119 -4.16 -15.75 -6.49
CA GLN A 119 -3.66 -15.36 -7.80
C GLN A 119 -3.39 -16.66 -8.55
N SER A 120 -4.31 -16.98 -9.47
CA SER A 120 -4.18 -18.01 -10.49
C SER A 120 -3.01 -17.67 -11.42
#